data_AF-A0A0M0LD34-F1
#
_entry.id   AF-A0A0M0LD34-F1
#
_cell.length_a   1.000
_cell.length_b   1.000
_cell.length_c   1.000
_cell.angle_alpha   90.00
_cell.angle_beta   90.00
_cell.angle_gamma   90.00
#
_symmetry.space_group_name_H-M   'P 1'
#
loop_
_entity.id
_entity.type
_entity.pdbx_description
1 polymer ?
#
loop_
_entity_poly.entity_id
_entity_poly.type
_entity_poly.pdbx_seq_one_letter_code
_entity_poly.pdbx_strand_id
1 'polypeptide(L)'
;MGENYLDEGFIFAKKERQPVYPIFIKTVENRMARLLTSAGVNKELTPNSLRHTHTSLLAKAKVGLEEIMDRLGHCDDETTKNVYLHVTKEMKKEASHKFGQLMRSLYSVQKC
;
A
#
# COMPACT_ATOMS: atom_id res chain seq x y z
N MET A 1 -27.12 1.17 15.12
CA MET A 1 -27.08 2.48 14.43
C MET A 1 -28.42 3.16 14.68
N GLY A 2 -28.49 4.49 14.73
CA GLY A 2 -29.71 5.22 15.15
C GLY A 2 -30.88 5.09 14.17
N GLU A 3 -32.08 5.46 14.62
CA GLU A 3 -33.40 5.22 13.98
C GLU A 3 -33.60 5.81 12.57
N ASN A 4 -32.63 6.56 12.04
CA ASN A 4 -32.73 7.20 10.72
C ASN A 4 -31.85 6.53 9.64
N TYR A 5 -31.18 5.41 9.93
CA TYR A 5 -30.33 4.72 8.94
C TYR A 5 -31.18 4.04 7.86
N LEU A 6 -31.06 4.51 6.62
CA LEU A 6 -31.48 3.75 5.43
C LEU A 6 -30.35 2.80 5.06
N ASP A 7 -30.57 1.52 5.33
CA ASP A 7 -29.62 0.45 5.02
C ASP A 7 -29.61 0.15 3.51
N GLU A 8 -28.92 0.99 2.76
CA GLU A 8 -28.59 0.74 1.35
C GLU A 8 -27.29 -0.09 1.20
N GLY A 9 -26.83 -0.77 2.27
CA GLY A 9 -25.64 -1.62 2.25
C GLY A 9 -24.30 -0.88 2.34
N PHE A 10 -24.29 0.42 2.63
CA PHE A 10 -23.06 1.19 2.81
C PHE A 10 -22.45 1.00 4.21
N ILE A 11 -21.22 0.50 4.26
CA ILE A 11 -20.45 0.32 5.50
C ILE A 11 -19.95 1.67 6.06
N PHE A 12 -19.64 2.64 5.19
CA PHE A 12 -19.14 3.98 5.56
C PHE A 12 -20.16 5.07 5.22
N ALA A 13 -21.25 5.13 5.98
CA ALA A 13 -22.30 6.13 5.83
C ALA A 13 -22.11 7.34 6.77
N LYS A 14 -22.68 8.49 6.41
CA LYS A 14 -22.73 9.65 7.32
C LYS A 14 -23.62 9.36 8.53
N LYS A 15 -23.16 9.75 9.72
CA LYS A 15 -23.89 9.56 10.98
C LYS A 15 -24.98 10.62 11.23
N GLU A 16 -24.92 11.78 10.59
CA GLU A 16 -25.83 12.91 10.87
C GLU A 16 -26.46 13.52 9.62
N ARG A 17 -27.75 13.90 9.78
CA ARG A 17 -28.67 14.60 8.86
C ARG A 17 -29.05 13.88 7.56
N GLN A 18 -28.19 13.05 6.95
CA GLN A 18 -28.52 12.24 5.77
C GLN A 18 -27.68 10.94 5.73
N PRO A 19 -28.07 9.90 6.46
CA PRO A 19 -27.39 8.60 6.47
C PRO A 19 -27.58 7.78 5.19
N VAL A 20 -28.26 8.34 4.19
CA VAL A 20 -28.53 7.74 2.88
C VAL A 20 -27.28 7.71 1.99
N TYR A 21 -26.29 8.58 2.25
CA TYR A 21 -25.14 8.75 1.37
C TYR A 21 -23.80 8.33 2.01
N PRO A 22 -22.87 7.77 1.21
CA PRO A 22 -21.52 7.46 1.67
C PRO A 22 -20.77 8.71 2.10
N ILE A 23 -19.75 8.54 2.94
CA ILE A 23 -18.84 9.64 3.29
C ILE A 23 -18.13 10.19 2.04
N PHE A 24 -17.93 11.50 2.00
CA PHE A 24 -17.17 12.11 0.91
C PHE A 24 -15.69 11.75 1.03
N ILE A 25 -15.02 11.49 -0.10
CA ILE A 25 -13.57 11.26 -0.16
C ILE A 25 -12.82 12.40 0.53
N LYS A 26 -13.29 13.64 0.35
CA LYS A 26 -12.69 14.82 1.00
C LYS A 26 -12.70 14.75 2.54
N THR A 27 -13.71 14.11 3.13
CA THR A 27 -13.77 13.88 4.58
C THR A 27 -12.64 12.95 5.02
N VAL A 28 -12.36 11.90 4.25
CA VAL A 28 -11.25 10.97 4.50
C VAL A 28 -9.91 11.67 4.34
N GLU A 29 -9.72 12.44 3.26
CA GLU A 29 -8.49 13.22 3.02
C GLU A 29 -8.22 14.23 4.15
N ASN A 30 -9.23 15.00 4.54
CA ASN A 30 -9.09 16.00 5.61
C ASN A 30 -8.77 15.32 6.95
N ARG A 31 -9.38 14.17 7.23
CA ARG A 31 -9.06 13.38 8.44
C ARG A 31 -7.64 12.86 8.39
N MET A 32 -7.20 12.33 7.24
CA MET A 32 -5.85 11.86 7.02
C MET A 32 -4.83 12.98 7.22
N ALA A 33 -5.03 14.16 6.62
CA ALA A 33 -4.15 15.32 6.78
C ALA A 33 -3.93 15.74 8.25
N ARG A 34 -5.00 15.67 9.06
CA ARG A 34 -4.91 15.90 10.51
C ARG A 34 -4.07 14.85 11.20
N LEU A 35 -4.27 13.57 10.89
CA LEU A 35 -3.51 12.46 11.47
C LEU A 35 -2.04 12.52 11.07
N LEU A 36 -1.73 12.81 9.81
CA LEU A 36 -0.35 12.98 9.32
C LEU A 36 0.37 14.10 10.07
N THR A 37 -0.33 15.21 10.32
CA THR A 37 0.21 16.33 11.11
C THR A 37 0.51 15.91 12.54
N SER A 38 -0.41 15.20 13.21
CA SER A 38 -0.20 14.72 14.58
C SER A 38 0.89 13.64 14.69
N ALA A 39 1.08 12.85 13.64
CA ALA A 39 2.11 11.81 13.58
C ALA A 39 3.49 12.35 13.16
N GLY A 40 3.61 13.63 12.77
CA GLY A 40 4.87 14.22 12.34
C GLY A 40 5.42 13.67 11.02
N VAL A 41 4.55 13.16 10.15
CA VAL A 41 4.93 12.58 8.84
C VAL A 41 4.54 13.50 7.68
N ASN A 42 4.98 13.17 6.46
CA ASN A 42 4.71 13.98 5.27
C ASN A 42 3.18 14.18 5.07
N LYS A 43 2.77 15.46 4.99
CA LYS A 43 1.37 15.87 4.82
C LYS A 43 0.85 15.73 3.38
N GLU A 44 1.73 15.50 2.42
CA GLU A 44 1.38 15.25 1.02
C GLU A 44 0.91 13.81 0.75
N LEU A 45 1.00 12.93 1.76
CA LEU A 45 0.47 11.58 1.65
C LEU A 45 -1.05 11.61 1.47
N THR A 46 -1.53 10.86 0.48
CA THR A 46 -2.95 10.73 0.15
C THR A 46 -3.42 9.29 0.37
N PRO A 47 -4.74 9.02 0.39
CA PRO A 47 -5.25 7.65 0.39
C PRO A 47 -4.68 6.81 -0.76
N ASN A 48 -4.43 7.42 -1.92
CA ASN A 48 -3.78 6.72 -3.04
C ASN A 48 -2.30 6.38 -2.76
N SER A 49 -1.57 7.26 -2.06
CA SER A 49 -0.22 6.96 -1.58
C SER A 49 -0.20 5.72 -0.65
N LEU A 50 -1.24 5.54 0.17
CA LEU A 50 -1.38 4.34 1.00
C LEU A 50 -1.67 3.09 0.15
N ARG A 51 -2.46 3.20 -0.92
CA ARG A 51 -2.68 2.12 -1.90
C ARG A 51 -1.36 1.65 -2.51
N HIS A 52 -0.50 2.58 -2.96
CA HIS A 52 0.84 2.23 -3.46
C HIS A 52 1.75 1.59 -2.40
N THR A 53 1.66 2.06 -1.15
CA THR A 53 2.38 1.46 -0.03
C THR A 53 1.94 0.02 0.20
N HIS A 54 0.63 -0.25 0.17
CA HIS A 54 0.06 -1.58 0.29
C HIS A 54 0.59 -2.52 -0.81
N THR A 55 0.53 -2.10 -2.08
CA THR A 55 1.09 -2.84 -3.22
C THR A 55 2.58 -3.14 -3.03
N SER A 56 3.35 -2.14 -2.62
CA SER A 56 4.80 -2.28 -2.39
C SER A 56 5.11 -3.30 -1.29
N LEU A 57 4.33 -3.31 -0.21
CA LEU A 57 4.49 -4.26 0.89
C LEU A 57 4.12 -5.68 0.46
N LEU A 58 3.05 -5.88 -0.30
CA LEU A 58 2.67 -7.19 -0.84
C LEU A 58 3.74 -7.72 -1.81
N ALA A 59 4.28 -6.86 -2.68
CA ALA A 59 5.36 -7.23 -3.58
C ALA A 59 6.63 -7.64 -2.79
N LYS A 60 6.99 -6.90 -1.73
CA LYS A 60 8.10 -7.26 -0.83
C LYS A 60 7.86 -8.59 -0.11
N ALA A 61 6.61 -8.88 0.24
CA ALA A 61 6.20 -10.16 0.80
C ALA A 61 6.14 -11.31 -0.23
N LYS A 62 6.55 -11.06 -1.49
CA LYS A 62 6.57 -12.03 -2.60
C LYS A 62 5.18 -12.55 -3.00
N VAL A 63 4.13 -11.79 -2.74
CA VAL A 63 2.79 -12.07 -3.25
C VAL A 63 2.79 -11.89 -4.77
N GLY A 64 2.13 -12.78 -5.51
CA GLY A 64 2.09 -12.73 -6.96
C GLY A 64 1.36 -11.49 -7.51
N LEU A 65 1.77 -10.98 -8.67
CA LEU A 65 1.16 -9.80 -9.28
C LEU A 65 -0.35 -9.96 -9.51
N GLU A 66 -0.79 -11.13 -10.00
CA GLU A 66 -2.21 -11.42 -10.22
C GLU A 66 -3.05 -11.35 -8.95
N GLU A 67 -2.55 -11.93 -7.86
CA GLU A 67 -3.20 -11.89 -6.55
C GLU A 67 -3.25 -10.47 -5.98
N ILE A 68 -2.21 -9.67 -6.21
CA ILE A 68 -2.20 -8.25 -5.82
C ILE A 68 -3.25 -7.47 -6.62
N MET A 69 -3.36 -7.72 -7.93
CA MET A 69 -4.34 -7.04 -8.79
C MET A 69 -5.78 -7.40 -8.42
N ASP A 70 -6.04 -8.67 -8.12
CA ASP A 70 -7.35 -9.16 -7.67
C ASP A 70 -7.79 -8.46 -6.37
N ARG A 71 -6.90 -8.39 -5.36
CA ARG A 71 -7.17 -7.66 -4.10
C ARG A 71 -7.43 -6.17 -4.29
N LEU A 72 -6.88 -5.57 -5.34
CA LEU A 72 -7.01 -4.15 -5.65
C LEU A 72 -8.18 -3.84 -6.60
N GLY A 73 -8.89 -4.88 -7.06
CA GLY A 73 -10.08 -4.79 -7.91
C GLY A 73 -9.79 -4.47 -9.38
N HIS A 74 -8.61 -4.82 -9.91
CA HIS A 74 -8.20 -4.64 -11.32
C HIS A 74 -8.38 -3.22 -11.91
N CYS A 75 -8.56 -2.21 -11.06
CA CYS A 75 -8.99 -0.89 -11.49
C CYS A 75 -7.84 -0.03 -12.04
N ASP A 76 -6.58 -0.39 -11.73
CA ASP A 76 -5.37 0.33 -12.14
C ASP A 76 -4.20 -0.66 -12.24
N ASP A 77 -4.22 -1.43 -13.33
CA ASP A 77 -3.27 -2.51 -13.58
C ASP A 77 -1.88 -1.97 -13.95
N GLU A 78 -1.81 -0.86 -14.68
CA GLU A 78 -0.53 -0.28 -15.14
C GLU A 78 0.28 0.24 -13.96
N THR A 79 -0.32 1.03 -13.08
CA THR A 79 0.41 1.58 -11.93
C THR A 79 0.78 0.48 -10.94
N THR A 80 -0.11 -0.49 -10.70
CA THR A 80 0.15 -1.66 -9.84
C THR A 80 1.32 -2.47 -10.38
N LYS A 81 1.34 -2.74 -11.68
CA LYS A 81 2.42 -3.45 -12.36
C LYS A 81 3.74 -2.67 -12.29
N ASN A 82 3.72 -1.36 -12.49
CA ASN A 82 4.92 -0.51 -12.40
C ASN A 82 5.54 -0.55 -10.99
N VAL A 83 4.71 -0.42 -9.95
CA VAL A 83 5.15 -0.54 -8.55
C VAL A 83 5.73 -1.93 -8.28
N TYR A 84 5.02 -2.99 -8.69
CA TYR A 84 5.48 -4.37 -8.51
C TYR A 84 6.81 -4.64 -9.21
N LEU A 85 6.95 -4.23 -10.47
CA LEU A 85 8.18 -4.40 -11.24
C LEU A 85 9.35 -3.64 -10.62
N HIS A 86 9.11 -2.43 -10.12
CA HIS A 86 10.13 -1.64 -9.44
C HIS A 86 10.64 -2.37 -8.19
N VAL A 87 9.74 -2.76 -7.28
CA VAL A 87 10.08 -3.43 -6.02
C VAL A 87 10.78 -4.77 -6.27
N THR A 88 10.25 -5.60 -7.17
CA THR A 88 10.87 -6.91 -7.45
C THR A 88 12.22 -6.81 -8.15
N LYS A 89 12.45 -5.78 -8.98
CA LYS A 89 13.76 -5.50 -9.58
C LYS A 89 14.79 -5.14 -8.51
N GLU A 90 14.43 -4.32 -7.54
CA GLU A 90 15.31 -3.98 -6.41
C GLU A 90 15.64 -5.21 -5.57
N MET A 91 14.65 -6.04 -5.24
CA MET A 91 14.86 -7.29 -4.51
C MET A 91 15.81 -8.24 -5.24
N LYS A 92 15.68 -8.37 -6.56
CA LYS A 92 16.60 -9.19 -7.38
C LYS A 92 18.02 -8.64 -7.33
N LYS A 93 18.20 -7.32 -7.44
CA LYS A 93 19.51 -6.67 -7.35
C LYS A 93 20.14 -6.89 -5.97
N GLU A 94 19.36 -6.75 -4.90
CA GLU A 94 19.81 -6.96 -3.53
C GLU A 94 20.23 -8.43 -3.30
N ALA A 95 19.45 -9.38 -3.80
CA ALA A 95 19.78 -10.80 -3.72
C ALA A 95 21.10 -11.13 -4.42
N SER A 96 21.32 -10.63 -5.65
CA SER A 96 22.58 -10.79 -6.37
C SER A 96 23.76 -10.16 -5.62
N HIS A 97 23.55 -9.00 -5.01
CA HIS A 97 24.59 -8.34 -4.22
C HIS A 97 24.97 -9.14 -2.98
N LYS A 98 23.98 -9.63 -2.22
CA LYS A 98 24.17 -10.49 -1.04
C LYS A 98 24.90 -11.79 -1.40
N PHE A 99 24.52 -12.42 -2.50
CA PHE A 99 25.21 -13.61 -3.00
C PHE A 99 26.67 -13.31 -3.34
N GLY A 100 26.95 -12.20 -4.03
CA GLY A 100 28.32 -11.78 -4.33
C GLY A 100 29.16 -11.49 -3.07
N GLN A 101 28.57 -10.91 -2.03
CA GLN A 101 29.23 -10.70 -0.74
C GLN A 101 29.58 -12.03 -0.05
N LEU A 102 28.63 -12.98 -0.02
CA LEU A 102 28.84 -14.31 0.54
C LEU A 102 30.00 -15.03 -0.16
N MET A 103 30.01 -15.02 -1.50
CA MET A 103 31.09 -15.65 -2.27
C MET A 103 32.45 -15.03 -1.95
N ARG A 104 32.56 -13.69 -1.92
CA ARG A 104 33.81 -13.02 -1.53
C ARG A 104 34.28 -13.43 -0.14
N SER A 105 33.36 -13.47 0.83
CA SER A 105 33.68 -13.87 2.21
C SER A 105 34.24 -15.29 2.29
N LEU A 106 33.67 -16.24 1.54
CA LEU A 106 34.16 -17.62 1.52
C LEU A 106 35.58 -17.74 0.96
N TYR A 107 35.88 -17.00 -0.13
CA TYR A 107 37.22 -17.00 -0.72
C TYR A 107 38.29 -16.34 0.17
N SER A 108 37.93 -15.39 1.03
CA SER A 108 38.87 -14.76 1.97
C SER A 108 39.29 -15.71 3.11
N VAL A 109 38.36 -16.56 3.58
CA VAL A 109 38.60 -17.50 4.70
C VAL A 109 39.52 -18.65 4.28
N GLN A 110 39.52 -19.01 2.99
CA GLN A 110 40.30 -20.13 2.46
C GLN A 110 41.78 -19.79 2.19
N LYS A 111 42.20 -18.55 2.46
CA LYS A 111 43.56 -18.04 2.25
C LYS A 111 44.37 -17.90 3.56
N CYS A 112 43.84 -18.34 4.69
CA CYS A 112 44.56 -18.47 5.96
C CYS A 112 45.08 -19.90 6.13
#